data_AF-A0A6V7UZE9-F1
#
_entry.id   AF-A0A6V7UZE9-F1
#
_cell.length_a   1.000
_cell.length_b   1.000
_cell.length_c   1.000
_cell.angle_alpha   90.00
_cell.angle_beta   90.00
_cell.angle_gamma   90.00
#
_symmetry.space_group_name_H-M   'P 1'
#
loop_
_entity.id
_entity.type
_entity.pdbx_description
1 polymer ?
#
loop_
_entity_poly.entity_id
_entity_poly.type
_entity_poly.pdbx_seq_one_letter_code
_entity_poly.pdbx_strand_id
1 'polypeptide(L)'
;MKALFDLMGPQESGGKVVALFGDICTDVNEPVAMAAKSWNIVHLSFTETHAKFGTADSKELYPSFFRIAPGDLNFNRARKELIKAFGWRRVGSIKQSDHSSLALAHERLTTKLELGGVQVVYTASLSGESNDQAIEAELDELKHRDVHIFIADLSRSLALRVFCVAFRLGLYGNNFAWILPGFKISPDGTINNFWWQNNYLNIQTNCSLEEIEEVLTGHFALDQALIRPYEKGKEEILANGKTPTQILEEFHQNCLQEYGSNTECQTDSLAHSSYAYDGIWL
;
A
#
# COMPACT_ATOMS: atom_id res chain seq x y z
N MET A 1 -10.67 -11.39 18.02
CA MET A 1 -11.13 -10.96 19.35
C MET A 1 -10.99 -12.01 20.46
N LYS A 2 -11.37 -13.29 20.29
CA LYS A 2 -11.20 -14.31 21.37
C LYS A 2 -9.78 -14.34 21.95
N ALA A 3 -8.77 -14.46 21.09
CA ALA A 3 -7.36 -14.51 21.51
C ALA A 3 -6.93 -13.27 22.31
N LEU A 4 -7.44 -12.07 21.95
CA LEU A 4 -7.18 -10.85 22.72
C LEU A 4 -7.77 -10.94 24.13
N PHE A 5 -9.00 -11.41 24.27
CA PHE A 5 -9.62 -11.56 25.59
C PHE A 5 -8.95 -12.65 26.43
N ASP A 6 -8.53 -13.75 25.81
CA ASP A 6 -7.76 -14.79 26.48
C ASP A 6 -6.41 -14.24 26.98
N LEU A 7 -5.76 -13.36 26.19
CA LEU A 7 -4.51 -12.69 26.56
C LEU A 7 -4.70 -11.65 27.68
N MET A 8 -5.75 -10.84 27.61
CA MET A 8 -6.06 -9.81 28.60
C MET A 8 -6.73 -10.34 29.87
N GLY A 9 -7.22 -11.58 29.83
CA GLY A 9 -7.85 -12.26 30.95
C GLY A 9 -6.87 -12.69 32.04
N PRO A 10 -7.37 -13.32 33.11
CA PRO A 10 -6.52 -13.84 34.19
C PRO A 10 -5.52 -14.86 33.64
N GLN A 11 -4.23 -14.53 33.66
CA GLN A 11 -3.15 -15.42 33.25
C GLN A 11 -2.69 -16.28 34.44
N GLU A 12 -2.51 -17.59 34.23
CA GLU A 12 -1.95 -18.49 35.25
C GLU A 12 -0.52 -18.09 35.67
N SER A 13 0.22 -17.44 34.75
CA SER A 13 1.58 -16.95 34.98
C SER A 13 1.65 -15.63 35.76
N GLY A 14 0.51 -14.98 36.05
CA GLY A 14 0.46 -13.69 36.75
C GLY A 14 1.02 -12.49 35.98
N GLY A 15 1.35 -12.66 34.69
CA GLY A 15 1.87 -11.59 33.84
C GLY A 15 0.81 -10.53 33.52
N LYS A 16 1.20 -9.25 33.59
CA LYS A 16 0.37 -8.12 33.17
C LYS A 16 0.77 -7.68 31.76
N VAL A 17 -0.20 -7.61 30.84
CA VAL A 17 0.01 -7.02 29.51
C VAL A 17 0.21 -5.51 29.65
N VAL A 18 1.33 -5.00 29.13
CA VAL A 18 1.70 -3.57 29.17
C VAL A 18 1.60 -2.90 27.81
N ALA A 19 1.75 -3.67 26.73
CA ALA A 19 1.61 -3.22 25.35
C ALA A 19 1.23 -4.40 24.45
N LEU A 20 0.64 -4.08 23.31
CA LEU A 20 0.42 -4.98 22.18
C LEU A 20 1.36 -4.55 21.06
N PHE A 21 2.14 -5.50 20.55
CA PHE A 21 2.99 -5.29 19.38
C PHE A 21 2.63 -6.35 18.34
N GLY A 22 2.28 -5.92 17.13
CA GLY A 22 1.94 -6.83 16.05
C GLY A 22 0.75 -6.37 15.22
N ASP A 23 -0.10 -7.33 14.84
CA ASP A 23 -1.31 -7.18 14.02
C ASP A 23 -1.07 -6.61 12.61
N ILE A 24 -1.39 -7.45 11.60
CA ILE A 24 -1.10 -7.13 10.21
C ILE A 24 -2.27 -6.44 9.51
N CYS A 25 -3.47 -6.99 9.69
CA CYS A 25 -4.66 -6.61 8.93
C CYS A 25 -5.49 -5.54 9.64
N THR A 26 -6.02 -4.58 8.89
CA THR A 26 -6.90 -3.53 9.38
C THR A 26 -8.13 -4.03 10.13
N ASP A 27 -8.73 -5.13 9.68
CA ASP A 27 -9.91 -5.72 10.32
C ASP A 27 -9.63 -6.28 11.72
N VAL A 28 -8.35 -6.55 12.02
CA VAL A 28 -7.89 -6.92 13.37
C VAL A 28 -7.45 -5.67 14.13
N ASN A 29 -6.62 -4.82 13.49
CA ASN A 29 -6.08 -3.61 14.12
C ASN A 29 -7.16 -2.69 14.65
N GLU A 30 -8.23 -2.45 13.89
CA GLU A 30 -9.29 -1.51 14.28
C GLU A 30 -10.00 -1.92 15.59
N PRO A 31 -10.61 -3.11 15.71
CA PRO A 31 -11.27 -3.48 16.96
C PRO A 31 -10.29 -3.63 18.13
N VAL A 32 -9.06 -4.10 17.89
CA VAL A 32 -8.02 -4.18 18.93
C VAL A 32 -7.63 -2.79 19.42
N ALA A 33 -7.39 -1.84 18.51
CA ALA A 33 -7.05 -0.46 18.83
C ALA A 33 -8.19 0.27 19.57
N MET A 34 -9.45 0.04 19.19
CA MET A 34 -10.60 0.58 19.93
C MET A 34 -10.67 0.05 21.36
N ALA A 35 -10.33 -1.23 21.56
CA ALA A 35 -10.39 -1.88 22.85
C ALA A 35 -9.17 -1.56 23.73
N ALA A 36 -7.99 -1.36 23.14
CA ALA A 36 -6.73 -1.05 23.83
C ALA A 36 -6.84 0.18 24.75
N LYS A 37 -7.64 1.18 24.35
CA LYS A 37 -7.90 2.37 25.18
C LYS A 37 -8.56 2.02 26.52
N SER A 38 -9.44 1.00 26.55
CA SER A 38 -10.14 0.58 27.77
C SER A 38 -9.22 -0.11 28.77
N TRP A 39 -8.13 -0.72 28.28
CA TRP A 39 -7.11 -1.34 29.13
C TRP A 39 -5.91 -0.43 29.43
N ASN A 40 -5.88 0.79 28.88
CA ASN A 40 -4.75 1.72 28.98
C ASN A 40 -3.42 1.10 28.53
N ILE A 41 -3.45 0.32 27.44
CA ILE A 41 -2.27 -0.29 26.84
C ILE A 41 -1.95 0.37 25.50
N VAL A 42 -0.66 0.46 25.20
CA VAL A 42 -0.18 0.89 23.89
C VAL A 42 -0.37 -0.24 22.89
N HIS A 43 -0.86 0.06 21.70
CA HIS A 43 -0.93 -0.87 20.58
C HIS A 43 -0.05 -0.34 19.44
N LEU A 44 0.99 -1.09 19.06
CA LEU A 44 1.93 -0.75 18.00
C LEU A 44 1.86 -1.78 16.87
N SER A 45 1.43 -1.34 15.67
CA SER A 45 1.46 -2.17 14.47
C SER A 45 2.65 -1.87 13.56
N PHE A 46 3.23 -2.91 12.98
CA PHE A 46 4.38 -2.78 12.07
C PHE A 46 4.00 -2.79 10.59
N THR A 47 2.76 -3.09 10.21
CA THR A 47 2.32 -3.14 8.78
C THR A 47 1.06 -2.34 8.47
N GLU A 48 0.36 -1.79 9.47
CA GLU A 48 -0.92 -1.13 9.25
C GLU A 48 -0.81 0.15 8.42
N THR A 49 -1.22 0.14 7.15
CA THR A 49 -1.12 1.31 6.26
C THR A 49 -2.42 2.09 6.10
N HIS A 50 -3.56 1.58 6.57
CA HIS A 50 -4.87 2.12 6.24
C HIS A 50 -4.98 3.61 6.59
N ALA A 51 -5.54 4.39 5.65
CA ALA A 51 -5.61 5.85 5.74
C ALA A 51 -6.34 6.34 7.01
N LYS A 52 -7.37 5.61 7.46
CA LYS A 52 -8.18 5.93 8.65
C LYS A 52 -7.36 6.19 9.91
N PHE A 53 -6.28 5.45 10.15
CA PHE A 53 -5.45 5.61 11.35
C PHE A 53 -4.63 6.92 11.34
N GLY A 54 -4.49 7.57 10.18
CA GLY A 54 -3.82 8.87 10.05
C GLY A 54 -4.77 10.08 9.94
N THR A 55 -6.06 9.91 10.23
CA THR A 55 -7.06 11.00 10.16
C THR A 55 -7.09 11.83 11.44
N ALA A 56 -7.80 12.97 11.43
CA ALA A 56 -7.96 13.78 12.64
C ALA A 56 -8.74 13.02 13.74
N ASP A 57 -9.78 12.29 13.34
CA ASP A 57 -10.67 11.55 14.23
C ASP A 57 -9.99 10.28 14.80
N SER A 58 -8.89 9.82 14.18
CA SER A 58 -8.18 8.61 14.63
C SER A 58 -7.63 8.74 16.05
N LYS A 59 -7.25 9.95 16.47
CA LYS A 59 -6.75 10.20 17.82
C LYS A 59 -7.80 10.00 18.89
N GLU A 60 -9.07 10.24 18.58
CA GLU A 60 -10.18 10.03 19.52
C GLU A 60 -10.60 8.56 19.55
N LEU A 61 -10.66 7.92 18.38
CA LEU A 61 -11.07 6.53 18.24
C LEU A 61 -10.01 5.55 18.75
N TYR A 62 -8.73 5.85 18.46
CA TYR A 62 -7.56 4.98 18.68
C TYR A 62 -6.43 5.73 19.41
N PRO A 63 -6.67 6.28 20.62
CA PRO A 63 -5.73 7.20 21.29
C PRO A 63 -4.38 6.56 21.67
N SER A 64 -4.34 5.25 21.85
CA SER A 64 -3.13 4.49 22.20
C SER A 64 -2.59 3.63 21.05
N PHE A 65 -3.08 3.86 19.82
CA PHE A 65 -2.62 3.16 18.63
C PHE A 65 -1.49 3.92 17.93
N PHE A 66 -0.43 3.19 17.60
CA PHE A 66 0.72 3.66 16.87
C PHE A 66 1.07 2.67 15.76
N ARG A 67 1.78 3.16 14.75
CA ARG A 67 2.29 2.32 13.67
C ARG A 67 3.68 2.74 13.23
N ILE A 68 4.42 1.78 12.69
CA ILE A 68 5.77 1.97 12.18
C ILE A 68 5.74 2.18 10.66
N ALA A 69 5.01 1.32 9.95
CA ALA A 69 4.84 1.46 8.51
C ALA A 69 4.20 2.81 8.14
N PRO A 70 4.69 3.48 7.08
CA PRO A 70 4.02 4.65 6.52
C PRO A 70 2.57 4.31 6.11
N GLY A 71 1.64 5.22 6.39
CA GLY A 71 0.27 5.05 5.95
C GLY A 71 0.03 5.48 4.50
N ASP A 72 -1.09 5.05 3.93
CA ASP A 72 -1.49 5.38 2.56
C ASP A 72 -1.54 6.91 2.31
N LEU A 73 -1.89 7.68 3.34
CA LEU A 73 -1.91 9.16 3.27
C LEU A 73 -0.52 9.80 3.12
N ASN A 74 0.54 9.12 3.56
CA ASN A 74 1.91 9.64 3.51
C ASN A 74 2.41 9.75 2.06
N PHE A 75 1.97 8.87 1.15
CA PHE A 75 2.35 8.89 -0.26
C PHE A 75 1.78 10.08 -1.03
N ASN A 76 0.66 10.65 -0.56
CA ASN A 76 0.00 11.77 -1.27
C ASN A 76 0.91 12.99 -1.43
N ARG A 77 1.86 13.20 -0.50
CA ARG A 77 2.87 14.25 -0.66
C ARG A 77 3.78 13.95 -1.85
N ALA A 78 4.32 12.73 -1.93
CA ALA A 78 5.20 12.32 -3.02
C ALA A 78 4.50 12.39 -4.38
N ARG A 79 3.25 11.92 -4.48
CA ARG A 79 2.44 12.00 -5.71
C ARG A 79 2.21 13.44 -6.16
N LYS A 80 1.88 14.33 -5.24
CA LYS A 80 1.71 15.76 -5.53
C LYS A 80 3.00 16.40 -6.04
N GLU A 81 4.12 16.13 -5.38
CA GLU A 81 5.40 16.70 -5.80
C GLU A 81 5.89 16.10 -7.14
N LEU A 82 5.61 14.82 -7.41
CA LEU A 82 5.84 14.19 -8.71
C LEU A 82 5.09 14.94 -9.83
N ILE A 83 3.77 15.12 -9.66
CA ILE A 83 2.92 15.83 -10.64
C ILE A 83 3.44 17.25 -10.90
N LYS A 84 3.84 17.95 -9.83
CA LYS A 84 4.43 19.29 -9.94
C LYS A 84 5.78 19.30 -10.64
N ALA A 85 6.64 18.34 -10.37
CA ALA A 85 7.98 18.25 -10.97
C ALA A 85 7.92 18.09 -12.50
N PHE A 86 6.92 17.38 -13.01
CA PHE A 86 6.64 17.27 -14.44
C PHE A 86 5.86 18.45 -15.03
N GLY A 87 5.46 19.42 -14.20
CA GLY A 87 4.69 20.59 -14.64
C GLY A 87 3.25 20.27 -15.05
N TRP A 88 2.72 19.10 -14.70
CA TRP A 88 1.34 18.72 -15.02
C TRP A 88 0.35 19.54 -14.19
N ARG A 89 -0.61 20.18 -14.87
CA ARG A 89 -1.63 21.02 -14.25
C ARG A 89 -3.04 20.47 -14.34
N ARG A 90 -3.22 19.41 -15.13
CA ARG A 90 -4.52 18.75 -15.39
C ARG A 90 -4.32 17.25 -15.26
N VAL A 91 -5.14 16.62 -14.42
CA VAL A 91 -5.10 15.17 -14.19
C VAL A 91 -6.53 14.62 -14.20
N GLY A 92 -6.67 13.37 -14.63
CA GLY A 92 -7.84 12.56 -14.38
C GLY A 92 -7.60 11.64 -13.21
N SER A 93 -8.66 11.36 -12.48
CA SER A 93 -8.62 10.56 -11.26
C SER A 93 -9.53 9.34 -11.45
N ILE A 94 -9.07 8.18 -10.98
CA ILE A 94 -9.82 6.92 -10.98
C ILE A 94 -9.69 6.31 -9.59
N LYS A 95 -10.80 6.08 -8.91
CA LYS A 95 -10.81 5.49 -7.57
C LYS A 95 -11.70 4.26 -7.51
N GLN A 96 -11.29 3.29 -6.69
CA GLN A 96 -12.15 2.21 -6.25
C GLN A 96 -12.92 2.63 -4.97
N SER A 97 -14.21 2.89 -5.12
CA SER A 97 -15.10 3.46 -4.09
C SER A 97 -15.49 2.49 -2.97
N ASP A 98 -15.56 1.19 -3.26
CA ASP A 98 -15.88 0.13 -2.29
C ASP A 98 -14.66 -0.34 -1.49
N HIS A 99 -13.45 0.13 -1.83
CA HIS A 99 -12.23 -0.14 -1.09
C HIS A 99 -11.85 1.05 -0.21
N SER A 100 -12.34 1.06 1.04
CA SER A 100 -12.26 2.19 1.97
C SER A 100 -10.84 2.80 2.11
N SER A 101 -9.79 1.98 2.22
CA SER A 101 -8.41 2.49 2.32
C SER A 101 -7.98 3.32 1.11
N LEU A 102 -8.17 2.73 -0.10
CA LEU A 102 -7.82 3.35 -1.36
C LEU A 102 -8.68 4.59 -1.61
N ALA A 103 -10.00 4.50 -1.40
CA ALA A 103 -10.92 5.62 -1.59
C ALA A 103 -10.55 6.82 -0.71
N LEU A 104 -10.34 6.59 0.59
CA LEU A 104 -10.01 7.67 1.53
C LEU A 104 -8.65 8.31 1.20
N ALA A 105 -7.65 7.49 0.87
CA ALA A 105 -6.34 8.01 0.46
C ALA A 105 -6.43 8.85 -0.82
N HIS A 106 -7.20 8.38 -1.79
CA HIS A 106 -7.41 9.03 -3.08
C HIS A 106 -8.13 10.38 -2.95
N GLU A 107 -9.20 10.46 -2.16
CA GLU A 107 -9.94 11.71 -1.94
C GLU A 107 -9.09 12.78 -1.25
N ARG A 108 -8.22 12.37 -0.33
CA ARG A 108 -7.24 13.26 0.28
C ARG A 108 -6.18 13.73 -0.71
N LEU A 109 -5.82 12.90 -1.70
CA LEU A 109 -4.90 13.27 -2.76
C LEU A 109 -5.53 14.32 -3.69
N THR A 110 -6.72 14.06 -4.23
CA THR A 110 -7.40 14.98 -5.15
C THR A 110 -7.61 16.36 -4.50
N THR A 111 -8.03 16.39 -3.23
CA THR A 111 -8.11 17.64 -2.44
C THR A 111 -6.75 18.35 -2.35
N LYS A 112 -5.66 17.62 -2.09
CA LYS A 112 -4.30 18.20 -1.99
C LYS A 112 -3.78 18.73 -3.33
N LEU A 113 -4.20 18.14 -4.45
CA LEU A 113 -3.86 18.54 -5.80
C LEU A 113 -4.57 19.84 -6.18
N GLU A 114 -5.88 19.91 -5.95
CA GLU A 114 -6.69 21.11 -6.19
C GLU A 114 -6.18 22.31 -5.38
N LEU A 115 -5.98 22.12 -4.07
CA LEU A 115 -5.35 23.15 -3.21
C LEU A 115 -3.92 23.50 -3.64
N GLY A 116 -3.28 22.62 -4.42
CA GLY A 116 -1.95 22.82 -4.99
C GLY A 116 -1.95 23.47 -6.37
N GLY A 117 -3.11 23.86 -6.91
CA GLY A 117 -3.24 24.46 -8.25
C GLY A 117 -3.23 23.45 -9.41
N VAL A 118 -3.38 22.16 -9.12
CA VAL A 118 -3.55 21.11 -10.14
C VAL A 118 -5.03 20.79 -10.24
N GLN A 119 -5.59 20.93 -11.45
CA GLN A 119 -6.99 20.64 -11.73
C GLN A 119 -7.21 19.13 -11.89
N VAL A 120 -8.10 18.57 -11.09
CA VAL A 120 -8.67 17.23 -11.23
C VAL A 120 -9.90 17.37 -12.15
N VAL A 121 -9.69 17.05 -13.42
CA VAL A 121 -10.65 17.33 -14.51
C VAL A 121 -11.92 16.50 -14.37
N TYR A 122 -11.76 15.26 -13.91
CA TYR A 122 -12.84 14.32 -13.64
C TYR A 122 -12.34 13.22 -12.69
N THR A 123 -13.24 12.68 -11.87
CA THR A 123 -12.98 11.58 -10.94
C THR A 123 -13.92 10.43 -11.30
N ALA A 124 -13.37 9.42 -11.97
CA ALA A 124 -14.05 8.16 -12.22
C ALA A 124 -14.15 7.36 -10.92
N SER A 125 -15.36 6.93 -10.58
CA SER A 125 -15.63 6.19 -9.35
C SER A 125 -16.13 4.79 -9.68
N LEU A 126 -15.28 3.79 -9.48
CA LEU A 126 -15.55 2.38 -9.79
C LEU A 126 -15.74 1.56 -8.51
N SER A 127 -16.30 0.37 -8.63
CA SER A 127 -16.35 -0.65 -7.58
C SER A 127 -15.65 -1.91 -8.06
N GLY A 128 -15.28 -2.83 -7.16
CA GLY A 128 -14.70 -4.12 -7.54
C GLY A 128 -15.61 -4.93 -8.47
N GLU A 129 -16.93 -4.74 -8.34
CA GLU A 129 -17.96 -5.41 -9.12
C GLU A 129 -18.34 -4.67 -10.43
N SER A 130 -17.77 -3.48 -10.68
CA SER A 130 -18.08 -2.70 -11.89
C SER A 130 -17.80 -3.54 -13.13
N ASN A 131 -18.79 -3.71 -14.01
CA ASN A 131 -18.62 -4.44 -15.26
C ASN A 131 -17.82 -3.63 -16.30
N ASP A 132 -17.44 -4.27 -17.41
CA ASP A 132 -16.58 -3.64 -18.42
C ASP A 132 -17.27 -2.44 -19.09
N GLN A 133 -18.60 -2.43 -19.22
CA GLN A 133 -19.35 -1.30 -19.77
C GLN A 133 -19.29 -0.08 -18.84
N ALA A 134 -19.40 -0.30 -17.52
CA ALA A 134 -19.26 0.78 -16.54
C ALA A 134 -17.84 1.34 -16.52
N ILE A 135 -16.82 0.47 -16.61
CA ILE A 135 -15.42 0.89 -16.71
C ILE A 135 -15.20 1.71 -18.00
N GLU A 136 -15.75 1.26 -19.12
CA GLU A 136 -15.63 1.92 -20.42
C GLU A 136 -16.28 3.31 -20.41
N ALA A 137 -17.47 3.45 -19.84
CA ALA A 137 -18.15 4.74 -19.72
C ALA A 137 -17.32 5.77 -18.93
N GLU A 138 -16.71 5.36 -17.82
CA GLU A 138 -15.87 6.24 -16.99
C GLU A 138 -14.56 6.64 -17.68
N LEU A 139 -13.92 5.70 -18.37
CA LEU A 139 -12.69 5.98 -19.14
C LEU A 139 -12.97 6.82 -20.40
N ASP A 140 -14.10 6.61 -21.06
CA ASP A 140 -14.49 7.41 -22.22
C ASP A 140 -14.81 8.86 -21.82
N GLU A 141 -15.41 9.09 -20.65
CA GLU A 141 -15.59 10.45 -20.13
C GLU A 141 -14.24 11.14 -19.83
N LEU A 142 -13.27 10.42 -19.27
CA LEU A 142 -11.90 10.93 -19.09
C LEU A 142 -11.25 11.28 -20.43
N LYS A 143 -11.41 10.41 -21.44
CA LYS A 143 -10.92 10.62 -22.80
C LYS A 143 -11.58 11.83 -23.45
N HIS A 144 -12.91 11.98 -23.34
CA HIS A 144 -13.68 13.09 -23.88
C HIS A 144 -13.23 14.45 -23.31
N ARG A 145 -12.76 14.45 -22.06
CA ARG A 145 -12.21 15.63 -21.38
C ARG A 145 -10.73 15.90 -21.64
N ASP A 146 -10.13 15.20 -22.60
CA ASP A 146 -8.73 15.35 -23.01
C ASP A 146 -7.76 15.15 -21.83
N VAL A 147 -7.99 14.07 -21.07
CA VAL A 147 -7.11 13.68 -19.96
C VAL A 147 -5.93 12.88 -20.49
N HIS A 148 -4.72 13.33 -20.15
CA HIS A 148 -3.46 12.65 -20.48
C HIS A 148 -2.74 12.04 -19.27
N ILE A 149 -3.01 12.55 -18.06
CA ILE A 149 -2.33 12.11 -16.83
C ILE A 149 -3.38 11.47 -15.92
N PHE A 150 -3.27 10.18 -15.68
CA PHE A 150 -4.20 9.40 -14.87
C PHE A 150 -3.59 9.09 -13.51
N ILE A 151 -4.34 9.33 -12.45
CA ILE A 151 -4.04 8.88 -11.11
C ILE A 151 -5.07 7.83 -10.75
N ALA A 152 -4.65 6.58 -10.55
CA ALA A 152 -5.56 5.47 -10.30
C ALA A 152 -5.22 4.77 -8.99
N ASP A 153 -6.15 4.77 -8.02
CA ASP A 153 -6.07 3.96 -6.80
C ASP A 153 -7.13 2.85 -6.86
N LEU A 154 -6.69 1.66 -7.28
CA LEU A 154 -7.52 0.50 -7.58
C LEU A 154 -6.89 -0.74 -6.94
N SER A 155 -7.69 -1.75 -6.63
CA SER A 155 -7.17 -3.10 -6.35
C SER A 155 -6.49 -3.70 -7.58
N ARG A 156 -5.60 -4.69 -7.38
CA ARG A 156 -4.89 -5.37 -8.48
C ARG A 156 -5.85 -5.92 -9.54
N SER A 157 -6.96 -6.53 -9.10
CA SER A 157 -7.93 -7.13 -10.01
C SER A 157 -8.67 -6.09 -10.84
N LEU A 158 -9.16 -5.02 -10.21
CA LEU A 158 -9.83 -3.94 -10.92
C LEU A 158 -8.86 -3.17 -11.84
N ALA A 159 -7.61 -2.97 -11.43
CA ALA A 159 -6.58 -2.32 -12.24
C ALA A 159 -6.36 -3.04 -13.58
N LEU A 160 -6.26 -4.37 -13.59
CA LEU A 160 -6.07 -5.15 -14.82
C LEU A 160 -7.27 -5.04 -15.78
N ARG A 161 -8.48 -5.00 -15.24
CA ARG A 161 -9.70 -4.78 -16.03
C ARG A 161 -9.74 -3.35 -16.59
N VAL A 162 -9.40 -2.35 -15.79
CA VAL A 162 -9.28 -0.95 -16.22
C VAL A 162 -8.23 -0.80 -17.33
N PHE A 163 -7.07 -1.46 -17.22
CA PHE A 163 -6.05 -1.41 -18.27
C PHE A 163 -6.48 -2.10 -19.56
N CYS A 164 -7.19 -3.23 -19.48
CA CYS A 164 -7.76 -3.83 -20.69
C CYS A 164 -8.70 -2.86 -21.43
N VAL A 165 -9.59 -2.18 -20.70
CA VAL A 165 -10.48 -1.18 -21.32
C VAL A 165 -9.70 0.05 -21.81
N ALA A 166 -8.71 0.52 -21.05
CA ALA A 166 -7.85 1.63 -21.45
C ALA A 166 -7.09 1.33 -22.75
N PHE A 167 -6.62 0.10 -22.93
CA PHE A 167 -6.00 -0.36 -24.18
C PHE A 167 -6.98 -0.26 -25.35
N ARG A 168 -8.19 -0.81 -25.21
CA ARG A 168 -9.24 -0.73 -26.24
C ARG A 168 -9.62 0.71 -26.61
N LEU A 169 -9.56 1.63 -25.64
CA LEU A 169 -9.84 3.05 -25.85
C LEU A 169 -8.62 3.85 -26.36
N GLY A 170 -7.43 3.25 -26.46
CA GLY A 170 -6.22 3.94 -26.91
C GLY A 170 -5.61 4.89 -25.88
N LEU A 171 -5.82 4.65 -24.59
CA LEU A 171 -5.32 5.48 -23.48
C LEU A 171 -3.93 5.03 -22.99
N TYR A 172 -3.00 4.82 -23.92
CA TYR A 172 -1.64 4.32 -23.66
C TYR A 172 -0.61 4.89 -24.64
N GLY A 173 0.67 4.64 -24.37
CA GLY A 173 1.79 5.16 -25.15
C GLY A 173 2.21 6.59 -24.75
N ASN A 174 3.05 7.22 -25.59
CA ASN A 174 3.82 8.43 -25.22
C ASN A 174 2.98 9.67 -24.87
N ASN A 175 1.69 9.68 -25.19
CA ASN A 175 0.80 10.79 -24.87
C ASN A 175 0.12 10.65 -23.51
N PHE A 176 0.31 9.53 -22.81
CA PHE A 176 -0.37 9.24 -21.56
C PHE A 176 0.62 8.85 -20.46
N ALA A 177 0.30 9.22 -19.23
CA ALA A 177 1.04 8.79 -18.04
C ALA A 177 0.08 8.27 -16.99
N TRP A 178 0.40 7.11 -16.42
CA TRP A 178 -0.37 6.46 -15.36
C TRP A 178 0.41 6.52 -14.05
N ILE A 179 -0.22 7.00 -12.98
CA ILE A 179 0.33 7.03 -11.63
C ILE A 179 -0.49 6.07 -10.78
N LEU A 180 0.16 5.00 -10.30
CA LEU A 180 -0.44 3.88 -9.61
C LEU A 180 0.10 3.73 -8.17
N PRO A 181 -0.64 3.06 -7.28
CA PRO A 181 -0.06 2.50 -6.07
C PRO A 181 0.96 1.41 -6.41
N GLY A 182 1.91 1.20 -5.50
CA GLY A 182 2.85 0.10 -5.55
C GLY A 182 2.12 -1.23 -5.33
N PHE A 183 2.00 -2.03 -6.39
CA PHE A 183 1.37 -3.35 -6.32
C PHE A 183 2.36 -4.48 -6.02
N LYS A 184 3.65 -4.15 -5.90
CA LYS A 184 4.75 -5.12 -5.80
C LYS A 184 4.67 -5.96 -4.54
N ILE A 185 4.21 -5.39 -3.44
CA ILE A 185 4.18 -6.07 -2.14
C ILE A 185 2.77 -6.59 -1.89
N SER A 186 2.63 -7.90 -1.77
CA SER A 186 1.38 -8.55 -1.37
C SER A 186 1.10 -8.37 0.12
N PRO A 187 -0.17 -8.49 0.58
CA PRO A 187 -0.52 -8.42 2.00
C PRO A 187 0.21 -9.44 2.89
N ASP A 188 0.64 -10.57 2.32
CA ASP A 188 1.45 -11.59 3.00
C ASP A 188 2.96 -11.26 3.03
N GLY A 189 3.35 -10.09 2.52
CA GLY A 189 4.73 -9.62 2.45
C GLY A 189 5.51 -10.09 1.22
N THR A 190 4.92 -10.94 0.35
CA THR A 190 5.60 -11.43 -0.86
C THR A 190 5.84 -10.31 -1.88
N ILE A 191 7.03 -10.29 -2.48
CA ILE A 191 7.39 -9.30 -3.50
C ILE A 191 7.21 -9.91 -4.90
N ASN A 192 6.36 -9.28 -5.70
CA ASN A 192 6.15 -9.64 -7.09
C ASN A 192 6.35 -8.40 -7.99
N ASN A 193 7.51 -8.33 -8.64
CA ASN A 193 7.81 -7.27 -9.59
C ASN A 193 6.90 -7.28 -10.83
N PHE A 194 6.34 -8.44 -11.17
CA PHE A 194 5.44 -8.66 -12.31
C PHE A 194 4.04 -8.99 -11.80
N TRP A 195 3.53 -8.17 -10.87
CA TRP A 195 2.25 -8.38 -10.22
C TRP A 195 1.11 -8.63 -11.22
N TRP A 196 1.15 -8.01 -12.40
CA TRP A 196 0.13 -8.22 -13.43
C TRP A 196 0.12 -9.63 -14.02
N GLN A 197 1.28 -10.29 -14.18
CA GLN A 197 1.38 -11.60 -14.85
C GLN A 197 0.66 -12.71 -14.06
N ASN A 198 0.95 -12.79 -12.75
CA ASN A 198 0.34 -13.81 -11.90
C ASN A 198 -1.14 -13.55 -11.60
N ASN A 199 -1.53 -12.27 -11.54
CA ASN A 199 -2.92 -11.88 -11.28
C ASN A 199 -3.80 -12.02 -12.54
N TYR A 200 -3.22 -11.87 -13.73
CA TYR A 200 -3.92 -12.00 -15.01
C TYR A 200 -4.61 -13.37 -15.16
N LEU A 201 -3.94 -14.46 -14.76
CA LEU A 201 -4.49 -15.82 -14.86
C LEU A 201 -5.79 -16.03 -14.06
N ASN A 202 -6.01 -15.21 -13.03
CA ASN A 202 -7.15 -15.33 -12.14
C ASN A 202 -8.30 -14.38 -12.52
N ILE A 203 -8.15 -13.59 -13.59
CA ILE A 203 -9.11 -12.57 -13.99
C ILE A 203 -9.67 -12.94 -15.36
N GLN A 204 -11.00 -12.97 -15.46
CA GLN A 204 -11.69 -13.04 -16.75
C GLN A 204 -11.62 -11.67 -17.42
N THR A 205 -10.59 -11.46 -18.25
CA THR A 205 -10.43 -10.29 -19.10
C THR A 205 -10.38 -10.72 -20.56
N ASN A 206 -10.87 -9.86 -21.46
CA ASN A 206 -10.87 -10.09 -22.91
C ASN A 206 -9.59 -9.61 -23.60
N CYS A 207 -8.65 -9.02 -22.86
CA CYS A 207 -7.37 -8.57 -23.39
C CYS A 207 -6.26 -9.59 -23.12
N SER A 208 -5.25 -9.66 -23.99
CA SER A 208 -4.03 -10.42 -23.76
C SER A 208 -3.12 -9.74 -22.73
N LEU A 209 -2.10 -10.47 -22.26
CA LEU A 209 -1.10 -9.92 -21.34
C LEU A 209 -0.31 -8.78 -21.99
N GLU A 210 0.06 -8.95 -23.25
CA GLU A 210 0.81 -7.95 -24.05
C GLU A 210 0.01 -6.64 -24.16
N GLU A 211 -1.31 -6.72 -24.39
CA GLU A 211 -2.18 -5.56 -24.46
C GLU A 211 -2.24 -4.78 -23.14
N ILE A 212 -2.21 -5.48 -22.01
CA ILE A 212 -2.13 -4.84 -20.68
C ILE A 212 -0.75 -4.21 -20.48
N GLU A 213 0.32 -4.88 -20.90
CA GLU A 213 1.70 -4.38 -20.79
C GLU A 213 1.93 -3.11 -21.60
N GLU A 214 1.24 -2.93 -22.74
CA GLU A 214 1.25 -1.67 -23.50
C GLU A 214 0.74 -0.47 -22.69
N VAL A 215 -0.29 -0.67 -21.85
CA VAL A 215 -0.81 0.38 -20.96
C VAL A 215 0.11 0.63 -19.77
N LEU A 216 0.70 -0.43 -19.23
CA LEU A 216 1.65 -0.34 -18.12
C LEU A 216 3.00 0.24 -18.54
N THR A 217 3.36 0.19 -19.81
CA THR A 217 4.66 0.69 -20.26
C THR A 217 4.81 2.19 -19.95
N GLY A 218 5.80 2.53 -19.13
CA GLY A 218 6.08 3.92 -18.72
C GLY A 218 5.24 4.45 -17.54
N HIS A 219 4.48 3.59 -16.84
CA HIS A 219 3.74 4.01 -15.65
C HIS A 219 4.68 4.38 -14.47
N PHE A 220 4.20 5.26 -13.59
CA PHE A 220 4.79 5.53 -12.29
C PHE A 220 4.08 4.68 -11.23
N ALA A 221 4.84 3.95 -10.42
CA ALA A 221 4.33 3.28 -9.23
C ALA A 221 5.01 3.87 -8.00
N LEU A 222 4.21 4.21 -6.99
CA LEU A 222 4.74 4.68 -5.70
C LEU A 222 4.58 3.62 -4.64
N ASP A 223 5.70 3.26 -4.03
CA ASP A 223 5.79 2.24 -3.00
C ASP A 223 6.56 2.77 -1.78
N GLN A 224 6.45 2.06 -0.66
CA GLN A 224 7.25 2.31 0.54
C GLN A 224 8.65 1.71 0.40
N ALA A 225 9.64 2.41 0.94
CA ALA A 225 10.96 1.85 1.13
C ALA A 225 10.92 0.85 2.28
N LEU A 226 11.13 -0.42 1.99
CA LEU A 226 11.10 -1.49 3.00
C LEU A 226 12.36 -1.48 3.86
N ILE A 227 13.49 -1.25 3.23
CA ILE A 227 14.78 -1.13 3.90
C ILE A 227 15.31 0.26 3.57
N ARG A 228 15.98 0.88 4.53
CA ARG A 228 16.71 2.14 4.31
C ARG A 228 17.64 1.96 3.11
N PRO A 229 17.59 2.80 2.06
CA PRO A 229 18.53 2.69 0.95
C PRO A 229 19.98 2.83 1.43
N TYR A 230 20.88 1.97 0.95
CA TYR A 230 22.29 2.00 1.29
C TYR A 230 23.18 1.65 0.07
N GLU A 231 24.40 2.16 0.06
CA GLU A 231 25.45 1.73 -0.86
C GLU A 231 26.30 0.66 -0.18
N LYS A 232 26.42 -0.52 -0.80
CA LYS A 232 27.22 -1.62 -0.26
C LYS A 232 28.69 -1.17 -0.05
N GLY A 233 29.21 -1.33 1.16
CA GLY A 233 30.54 -0.89 1.56
C GLY A 233 30.62 0.56 2.07
N LYS A 234 29.49 1.30 2.07
CA LYS A 234 29.35 2.62 2.72
C LYS A 234 28.16 2.67 3.66
N GLU A 235 27.74 1.52 4.18
CA GLU A 235 26.62 1.46 5.11
C GLU A 235 26.93 2.19 6.42
N GLU A 236 25.95 2.95 6.90
CA GLU A 236 26.00 3.51 8.25
C GLU A 236 25.75 2.42 9.29
N ILE A 237 26.43 2.53 10.43
CA ILE A 237 26.15 1.72 11.61
C ILE A 237 24.89 2.25 12.28
N LEU A 238 23.89 1.39 12.46
CA LEU A 238 22.62 1.70 13.09
C LEU A 238 22.72 1.66 14.62
N ALA A 239 21.64 2.02 15.31
CA ALA A 239 21.60 2.14 16.78
C ALA A 239 21.98 0.84 17.53
N ASN A 240 21.77 -0.31 16.89
CA ASN A 240 22.13 -1.63 17.41
C ASN A 240 23.62 -2.00 17.20
N GLY A 241 24.44 -1.11 16.63
CA GLY A 241 25.84 -1.36 16.32
C GLY A 241 26.09 -2.18 15.04
N LYS A 242 25.06 -2.41 14.21
CA LYS A 242 25.14 -3.22 12.98
C LYS A 242 24.80 -2.39 11.73
N THR A 243 25.26 -2.85 10.57
CA THR A 243 24.83 -2.31 9.27
C THR A 243 23.54 -2.99 8.79
N PRO A 244 22.78 -2.40 7.85
CA PRO A 244 21.62 -3.06 7.24
C PRO A 244 21.95 -4.44 6.67
N THR A 245 23.06 -4.58 5.96
CA THR A 245 23.50 -5.87 5.38
C THR A 245 23.73 -6.94 6.45
N GLN A 246 24.36 -6.58 7.57
CA GLN A 246 24.56 -7.52 8.69
C GLN A 246 23.23 -7.99 9.29
N ILE A 247 22.26 -7.08 9.45
CA ILE A 247 20.93 -7.43 9.96
C ILE A 247 20.20 -8.38 9.00
N LEU A 248 20.28 -8.13 7.70
CA LEU A 248 19.64 -8.98 6.69
C LEU A 248 20.29 -10.37 6.60
N GLU A 249 21.62 -10.43 6.73
CA GLU A 249 22.35 -11.70 6.81
C GLU A 249 21.95 -12.50 8.05
N GLU A 250 21.89 -11.86 9.23
CA GLU A 250 21.41 -12.51 10.45
C GLU A 250 19.97 -13.01 10.33
N PHE A 251 19.10 -12.17 9.76
CA PHE A 251 17.72 -12.54 9.50
C PHE A 251 17.64 -13.80 8.63
N HIS A 252 18.40 -13.85 7.54
CA HIS A 252 18.48 -14.99 6.64
C HIS A 252 18.92 -16.27 7.38
N GLN A 253 20.00 -16.18 8.17
CA GLN A 253 20.54 -17.33 8.90
C GLN A 253 19.54 -17.86 9.93
N ASN A 254 18.89 -16.97 10.69
CA ASN A 254 17.88 -17.35 11.68
C ASN A 254 16.68 -18.05 11.01
N CYS A 255 16.21 -17.53 9.87
CA CYS A 255 15.13 -18.14 9.11
C CYS A 255 15.50 -19.55 8.63
N LEU A 256 16.69 -19.74 8.06
CA LEU A 256 17.16 -21.05 7.61
C LEU A 256 17.30 -22.04 8.77
N GLN A 257 17.71 -21.57 9.95
CA GLN A 257 17.83 -22.39 11.15
C GLN A 257 16.46 -22.86 11.66
N GLU A 258 15.46 -21.99 11.67
CA GLU A 258 14.14 -22.28 12.21
C GLU A 258 13.27 -23.11 11.25
N TYR A 259 13.28 -22.77 9.96
CA TYR A 259 12.40 -23.35 8.95
C TYR A 259 13.12 -24.31 7.98
N GLY A 260 14.42 -24.49 8.11
CA GLY A 260 15.23 -25.38 7.27
C GLY A 260 15.58 -24.81 5.89
N SER A 261 16.53 -25.45 5.22
CA SER A 261 17.11 -25.01 3.94
C SER A 261 16.16 -25.05 2.74
N ASN A 262 15.00 -25.70 2.87
CA ASN A 262 14.00 -25.81 1.81
C ASN A 262 12.99 -24.65 1.82
N THR A 263 13.09 -23.76 2.81
CA THR A 263 12.23 -22.57 2.92
C THR A 263 12.89 -21.41 2.16
N GLU A 264 12.11 -20.73 1.31
CA GLU A 264 12.57 -19.48 0.67
C GLU A 264 12.67 -18.36 1.71
N CYS A 265 13.77 -18.36 2.45
CA CYS A 265 14.16 -17.28 3.34
C CYS A 265 14.75 -16.12 2.53
N GLN A 266 14.04 -15.53 1.56
CA GLN A 266 14.66 -14.48 0.77
C GLN A 266 14.90 -13.24 1.66
N THR A 267 16.12 -12.73 1.66
CA THR A 267 16.54 -11.57 2.48
C THR A 267 15.74 -10.32 2.18
N ASP A 268 15.17 -10.27 0.97
CA ASP A 268 14.43 -9.12 0.45
C ASP A 268 12.91 -9.38 0.44
N SER A 269 12.44 -10.61 0.71
CA SER A 269 11.02 -11.01 0.52
C SER A 269 10.15 -10.90 1.76
N LEU A 270 10.68 -10.42 2.87
CA LEU A 270 9.85 -10.13 4.04
C LEU A 270 9.74 -8.64 4.15
N ALA A 271 8.91 -8.09 3.26
CA ALA A 271 8.73 -6.68 3.03
C ALA A 271 8.51 -5.88 4.33
N HIS A 272 7.93 -6.51 5.35
CA HIS A 272 7.62 -5.89 6.63
C HIS A 272 8.56 -6.24 7.80
N SER A 273 9.53 -7.14 7.61
CA SER A 273 10.42 -7.60 8.69
C SER A 273 11.30 -6.49 9.25
N SER A 274 11.73 -5.55 8.42
CA SER A 274 12.48 -4.36 8.85
C SER A 274 11.66 -3.47 9.78
N TYR A 275 10.38 -3.23 9.45
CA TYR A 275 9.49 -2.48 10.33
C TYR A 275 9.21 -3.22 11.64
N ALA A 276 9.08 -4.55 11.59
CA ALA A 276 8.95 -5.36 12.79
C ALA A 276 10.22 -5.27 13.66
N TYR A 277 11.40 -5.32 13.04
CA TYR A 277 12.69 -5.18 13.70
C TYR A 277 12.81 -3.84 14.43
N ASP A 278 12.56 -2.74 13.73
CA ASP A 278 12.61 -1.39 14.31
C ASP A 278 11.56 -1.21 15.41
N GLY A 279 10.43 -1.92 15.32
CA GLY A 279 9.38 -1.89 16.32
C GLY A 279 9.75 -2.45 17.69
N ILE A 280 10.67 -3.40 17.73
CA ILE A 280 11.20 -3.95 18.98
C ILE A 280 12.25 -3.02 19.60
N TRP A 281 12.88 -2.15 18.81
CA TRP A 281 13.88 -1.18 19.28
C TRP A 281 13.28 0.11 19.84
N LEU A 282 12.01 0.40 19.53
CA LEU A 282 11.26 1.56 20.03
C LEU A 282 10.86 1.42 21.51
#